data_AF-X1EUM8-F1
#
_entry.id   AF-X1EUM8-F1
#
_cell.length_a   1.000
_cell.length_b   1.000
_cell.length_c   1.000
_cell.angle_alpha   90.00
_cell.angle_beta   90.00
_cell.angle_gamma   90.00
#
_symmetry.space_group_name_H-M   'P 1'
#
loop_
_entity.id
_entity.type
_entity.pdbx_description
1 polymer ?
#
loop_
_entity_poly.entity_id
_entity_poly.type
_entity_poly.pdbx_seq_one_letter_code
_entity_poly.pdbx_strand_id
1 'polypeptide(L)'
;MKDKDKTKAELIKELNALRKELGESVLNDITGRKLTEEALYKSRQEFSSLFKSSPEALIYVDEKGNILNINSQFTKLFGYTLKEIKGKNVDNGIIQSQKMICEGKNLTKKALKGFLNY
;
A
#
# COMPACT_ATOMS: atom_id res chain seq x y z
N MET A 1 -16.49 48.59 -23.61
CA MET A 1 -17.87 49.09 -23.71
C MET A 1 -18.65 48.26 -24.72
N LYS A 2 -19.30 47.17 -24.29
CA LYS A 2 -20.29 46.44 -25.10
C LYS A 2 -21.20 45.66 -24.15
N ASP A 3 -22.11 46.35 -23.50
CA ASP A 3 -23.34 45.74 -22.98
C ASP A 3 -24.17 46.86 -22.38
N LYS A 4 -25.32 47.16 -22.98
CA LYS A 4 -26.41 47.84 -22.23
C LYS A 4 -27.81 47.70 -22.83
N ASP A 5 -27.97 47.21 -24.07
CA ASP A 5 -29.30 47.00 -24.66
C ASP A 5 -29.54 45.55 -25.12
N LYS A 6 -29.23 44.56 -24.28
CA LYS A 6 -29.72 43.19 -24.51
C LYS A 6 -31.18 43.10 -24.06
N THR A 7 -32.03 42.59 -24.92
CA THR A 7 -33.44 42.33 -24.58
C THR A 7 -33.53 41.23 -23.51
N LYS A 8 -34.62 41.23 -22.73
CA LYS A 8 -34.85 40.21 -21.69
C LYS A 8 -34.77 38.77 -22.25
N ALA A 9 -35.19 38.57 -23.51
CA ALA A 9 -35.13 37.27 -24.17
C ALA A 9 -33.68 36.82 -24.47
N GLU A 10 -32.81 37.73 -24.88
CA GLU A 10 -31.40 37.44 -25.16
C GLU A 10 -30.63 37.09 -23.88
N LEU A 11 -30.88 37.83 -22.78
CA LEU A 11 -30.30 37.53 -21.47
C LEU A 11 -30.71 36.14 -20.96
N ILE A 12 -31.97 35.74 -21.15
CA ILE A 12 -32.46 34.41 -20.77
C ILE A 12 -31.77 33.31 -21.60
N LYS A 13 -31.60 33.55 -22.91
CA LYS A 13 -30.93 32.59 -23.80
C LYS A 13 -29.45 32.40 -23.41
N GLU A 14 -28.74 33.48 -23.14
CA GLU A 14 -27.33 33.47 -22.74
C GLU A 14 -27.15 32.81 -21.37
N LEU A 15 -28.02 33.10 -20.40
CA LEU A 15 -28.02 32.44 -19.09
C LEU A 15 -28.22 30.93 -19.20
N ASN A 16 -29.13 30.47 -20.06
CA ASN A 16 -29.38 29.05 -20.27
C ASN A 16 -28.19 28.35 -20.96
N ALA A 17 -27.54 29.01 -21.91
CA ALA A 17 -26.33 28.49 -22.55
C ALA A 17 -25.18 28.34 -21.54
N LEU A 18 -24.92 29.36 -20.72
CA LEU A 18 -23.90 29.33 -19.67
C LEU A 18 -24.19 28.27 -18.62
N ARG A 19 -25.46 28.10 -18.20
CA ARG A 19 -25.85 27.04 -17.26
C ARG A 19 -25.58 25.65 -17.82
N LYS A 20 -25.83 25.45 -19.12
CA LYS A 20 -25.56 24.17 -19.80
C LYS A 20 -24.06 23.89 -19.84
N GLU A 21 -23.26 24.86 -20.26
CA GLU A 21 -21.80 24.74 -20.33
C GLU A 21 -21.17 24.49 -18.95
N LEU A 22 -21.63 25.21 -17.92
CA LEU A 22 -21.20 25.00 -16.53
C LEU A 22 -21.56 23.59 -16.05
N GLY A 23 -22.77 23.11 -16.36
CA GLY A 23 -23.21 21.76 -16.03
C GLY A 23 -22.33 20.69 -16.69
N GLU A 24 -22.01 20.84 -17.97
CA GLU A 24 -21.12 19.93 -18.70
C GLU A 24 -19.69 19.94 -18.12
N SER A 25 -19.16 21.12 -17.80
CA SER A 25 -17.83 21.25 -17.17
C SER A 25 -17.77 20.57 -15.80
N VAL A 26 -18.79 20.77 -14.95
CA VAL A 26 -18.87 20.15 -13.62
C VAL A 26 -19.01 18.63 -13.73
N LEU A 27 -19.84 18.14 -14.66
CA LEU A 27 -19.99 16.70 -14.89
C LEU A 27 -18.69 16.05 -15.38
N ASN A 28 -17.94 16.72 -16.25
CA ASN A 28 -16.64 16.23 -16.73
C ASN A 28 -15.60 16.17 -15.60
N ASP A 29 -15.52 17.22 -14.76
CA ASP A 29 -14.61 17.26 -13.61
C ASP A 29 -14.91 16.13 -12.60
N ILE A 30 -16.19 15.97 -12.25
CA ILE A 30 -16.64 14.90 -11.33
C ILE A 30 -16.36 13.52 -11.93
N THR A 31 -16.68 13.31 -13.21
CA THR A 31 -16.43 12.04 -13.90
C THR A 31 -14.94 11.70 -13.90
N GLY A 32 -14.07 12.66 -14.26
CA GLY A 32 -12.63 12.46 -14.28
C GLY A 32 -12.06 12.12 -12.90
N ARG A 33 -12.51 12.82 -11.86
CA ARG A 33 -12.13 12.52 -10.48
C ARG A 33 -12.59 11.12 -10.05
N LYS A 34 -13.83 10.75 -10.34
CA LYS A 34 -14.38 9.43 -9.98
C LYS A 34 -13.63 8.28 -10.62
N LEU A 35 -13.33 8.39 -11.91
CA LEU A 35 -12.53 7.39 -12.62
C LEU A 35 -11.13 7.23 -12.01
N THR A 36 -10.51 8.33 -11.58
CA THR A 36 -9.19 8.30 -10.91
C THR A 36 -9.27 7.63 -9.54
N GLU A 37 -10.30 7.96 -8.75
CA GLU A 37 -10.56 7.32 -7.44
C GLU A 37 -10.79 5.81 -7.60
N GLU A 38 -11.59 5.40 -8.58
CA GLU A 38 -11.88 3.99 -8.89
C GLU A 38 -10.65 3.22 -9.36
N ALA A 39 -9.85 3.81 -10.27
CA ALA A 39 -8.61 3.20 -10.73
C ALA A 39 -7.61 2.99 -9.58
N LEU A 40 -7.47 3.98 -8.70
CA LEU A 40 -6.62 3.87 -7.51
C LEU A 40 -7.13 2.78 -6.55
N TYR A 41 -8.45 2.72 -6.33
CA TYR A 41 -9.06 1.70 -5.48
C TYR A 41 -8.83 0.29 -6.04
N LYS A 42 -9.06 0.10 -7.33
CA LYS A 42 -8.84 -1.18 -8.01
C LYS A 42 -7.38 -1.62 -7.94
N SER A 43 -6.45 -0.72 -8.24
CA SER A 43 -5.01 -1.01 -8.14
C SER A 43 -4.60 -1.41 -6.71
N ARG A 44 -5.13 -0.73 -5.68
CA ARG A 44 -4.86 -1.09 -4.27
C ARG A 44 -5.41 -2.48 -3.92
N GLN A 45 -6.60 -2.82 -4.41
CA GLN A 45 -7.19 -4.13 -4.18
C GLN A 45 -6.39 -5.24 -4.87
N GLU A 46 -5.99 -5.03 -6.12
CA GLU A 46 -5.15 -5.97 -6.87
C GLU A 46 -3.82 -6.19 -6.16
N PHE A 47 -3.12 -5.11 -5.79
CA PHE A 47 -1.88 -5.19 -5.01
C PHE A 47 -2.08 -5.95 -3.70
N SER A 48 -3.11 -5.60 -2.90
CA SER A 48 -3.36 -6.29 -1.64
C SER A 48 -3.67 -7.77 -1.85
N SER A 49 -4.33 -8.12 -2.95
CA SER A 49 -4.69 -9.51 -3.26
C SER A 49 -3.43 -10.30 -3.61
N LEU A 50 -2.64 -9.80 -4.57
CA LEU A 50 -1.39 -10.41 -5.00
C LEU A 50 -0.39 -10.57 -3.85
N PHE A 51 -0.22 -9.52 -3.04
CA PHE A 51 0.70 -9.55 -1.90
C PHE A 51 0.31 -10.62 -0.87
N LYS A 52 -1.00 -10.76 -0.58
CA LYS A 52 -1.51 -11.73 0.40
C LYS A 52 -1.54 -13.16 -0.12
N SER A 53 -1.86 -13.35 -1.41
CA SER A 53 -2.02 -14.67 -2.04
C SER A 53 -0.72 -15.24 -2.60
N SER A 54 0.35 -14.44 -2.69
CA SER A 54 1.65 -14.89 -3.15
C SER A 54 2.08 -16.16 -2.40
N PRO A 55 2.52 -17.22 -3.10
CA PRO A 55 3.02 -18.44 -2.48
C PRO A 55 4.38 -18.23 -1.79
N GLU A 56 5.12 -17.19 -2.19
CA GLU A 56 6.42 -16.83 -1.64
C GLU A 56 6.31 -15.87 -0.44
N ALA A 57 7.33 -15.89 0.41
CA ALA A 57 7.48 -14.94 1.49
C ALA A 57 7.83 -13.55 0.95
N LEU A 58 6.97 -12.56 1.19
CA LEU A 58 7.16 -11.18 0.72
C LEU A 58 7.29 -10.20 1.87
N ILE A 59 8.19 -9.22 1.69
CA ILE A 59 8.37 -8.06 2.54
C ILE A 59 8.11 -6.81 1.69
N TYR A 60 7.42 -5.83 2.28
CA TYR A 60 7.31 -4.49 1.74
C TYR A 60 8.09 -3.52 2.62
N VAL A 61 9.01 -2.76 2.04
CA VAL A 61 9.93 -1.87 2.74
C VAL A 61 9.80 -0.42 2.25
N ASP A 62 10.25 0.53 3.06
CA ASP A 62 10.49 1.91 2.61
C ASP A 62 11.83 2.03 1.85
N GLU A 63 12.13 3.24 1.36
CA GLU A 63 13.36 3.55 0.63
C GLU A 63 14.65 3.30 1.43
N LYS A 64 14.55 3.22 2.76
CA LYS A 64 15.67 2.96 3.65
C LYS A 64 15.78 1.48 4.02
N GLY A 65 14.87 0.62 3.55
CA GLY A 65 14.83 -0.80 3.89
C GLY A 65 14.08 -1.12 5.19
N ASN A 66 13.34 -0.17 5.77
CA ASN A 66 12.55 -0.43 6.97
C ASN A 66 11.26 -1.16 6.60
N ILE A 67 10.95 -2.23 7.34
CA ILE A 67 9.80 -3.10 7.08
C ILE A 67 8.50 -2.33 7.34
N LEU A 68 7.71 -2.15 6.29
CA LEU A 68 6.37 -1.56 6.35
C LEU A 68 5.31 -2.65 6.52
N ASN A 69 5.47 -3.77 5.82
CA ASN A 69 4.52 -4.89 5.84
C ASN A 69 5.17 -6.24 5.47
N ILE A 70 4.50 -7.33 5.82
CA ILE A 70 4.86 -8.70 5.43
C ILE A 70 3.60 -9.49 5.06
N ASN A 71 3.73 -10.48 4.17
CA ASN A 71 2.61 -11.37 3.86
C ASN A 71 2.53 -12.58 4.81
N SER A 72 1.46 -13.36 4.68
CA SER A 72 1.24 -14.53 5.56
C SER A 72 2.30 -15.61 5.38
N GLN A 73 2.84 -15.77 4.17
CA GLN A 73 3.89 -16.74 3.88
C GLN A 73 5.22 -16.37 4.56
N PHE A 74 5.54 -15.08 4.66
CA PHE A 74 6.68 -14.61 5.43
C PHE A 74 6.58 -15.05 6.90
N THR A 75 5.43 -14.80 7.55
CA THR A 75 5.23 -15.23 8.94
C THR A 75 5.35 -16.75 9.09
N LYS A 76 4.82 -17.55 8.16
CA LYS A 76 4.93 -19.01 8.23
C LYS A 76 6.38 -19.49 8.07
N LEU A 77 7.15 -18.88 7.18
CA LEU A 77 8.51 -19.31 6.86
C LEU A 77 9.53 -18.87 7.92
N PHE A 78 9.41 -17.64 8.41
CA PHE A 78 10.38 -17.05 9.34
C PHE A 78 9.89 -17.00 10.80
N GLY A 79 8.60 -17.21 11.05
CA GLY A 79 8.03 -17.23 12.41
C GLY A 79 7.75 -15.86 13.02
N TYR A 80 8.07 -14.76 12.33
CA TYR A 80 7.86 -13.41 12.84
C TYR A 80 6.49 -12.85 12.44
N THR A 81 5.85 -12.17 13.39
CA THR A 81 4.68 -11.32 13.13
C THR A 81 5.11 -9.92 12.69
N LEU A 82 4.24 -9.22 11.96
CA LEU A 82 4.53 -7.83 11.56
C LEU A 82 4.80 -6.94 12.78
N LYS A 83 4.09 -7.14 13.89
CA LYS A 83 4.25 -6.33 15.11
C LYS A 83 5.68 -6.40 15.66
N GLU A 84 6.35 -7.54 15.53
CA GLU A 84 7.70 -7.75 16.08
C GLU A 84 8.80 -7.13 15.21
N ILE A 85 8.54 -6.93 13.91
CA ILE A 85 9.58 -6.53 12.95
C ILE A 85 9.29 -5.22 12.22
N LYS A 86 8.07 -4.66 12.34
CA LYS A 86 7.72 -3.40 11.68
C LYS A 86 8.68 -2.28 12.08
N GLY A 87 9.14 -1.51 11.09
CA GLY A 87 10.09 -0.41 11.27
C GLY A 87 11.55 -0.87 11.44
N LYS A 88 11.82 -2.17 11.58
CA LYS A 88 13.20 -2.67 11.58
C LYS A 88 13.73 -2.73 10.16
N ASN A 89 15.03 -2.49 10.01
CA ASN A 89 15.71 -2.60 8.73
C ASN A 89 15.97 -4.08 8.38
N VAL A 90 15.70 -4.46 7.14
CA VAL A 90 15.88 -5.85 6.67
C VAL A 90 17.35 -6.30 6.66
N ASP A 91 18.29 -5.37 6.48
CA ASP A 91 19.71 -5.69 6.33
C ASP A 91 20.46 -5.81 7.67
N ASN A 92 19.80 -5.45 8.78
CA ASN A 92 20.41 -5.49 10.12
C ASN A 92 20.54 -6.90 10.73
N GLY A 93 20.29 -7.97 9.94
CA GLY A 93 20.45 -9.37 10.38
C GLY A 93 19.41 -9.87 11.41
N ILE A 94 18.31 -9.13 11.57
CA ILE A 94 17.28 -9.43 12.59
C ILE A 94 16.36 -10.59 12.16
N ILE A 95 16.24 -10.83 10.85
CA ILE A 95 15.41 -11.89 10.29
C ILE A 95 16.28 -13.14 10.11
N GLN A 96 16.02 -14.16 10.92
CA GLN A 96 16.68 -15.45 10.81
C GLN A 96 15.65 -16.52 10.40
N SER A 97 16.06 -17.44 9.52
CA SER A 97 15.18 -18.55 9.16
C SER A 97 15.01 -19.51 10.34
N GLN A 98 13.86 -20.19 10.42
CA GLN A 98 13.59 -21.16 11.48
C GLN A 98 14.68 -22.24 11.57
N LYS A 99 15.28 -22.62 10.43
CA LYS A 99 16.41 -23.53 10.35
C LYS A 99 17.63 -23.01 11.15
N MET A 100 18.02 -21.76 10.92
CA MET A 100 19.16 -21.13 11.63
C MET A 100 18.89 -21.01 13.13
N ILE A 101 17.66 -20.66 13.51
CA ILE A 101 17.26 -20.60 14.93
C ILE A 101 17.37 -21.98 15.59
N CYS A 102 16.88 -23.03 14.93
CA CYS A 102 16.98 -24.41 15.42
C CYS A 102 18.44 -24.88 15.52
N GLU A 103 19.26 -24.56 14.54
CA GLU A 103 20.69 -24.87 14.54
C GLU A 103 21.41 -24.20 15.71
N GLY A 104 21.16 -22.91 15.95
CA GLY A 104 21.68 -22.18 17.11
C GLY A 104 21.30 -22.85 18.44
N LYS A 105 20.03 -23.25 18.61
CA LYS A 105 19.58 -23.99 19.80
C LYS A 105 20.31 -25.32 19.99
N ASN A 106 20.56 -26.05 18.91
CA ASN A 106 21.31 -27.31 18.96
C ASN A 106 22.77 -27.08 19.36
N LEU A 107 23.41 -26.03 18.84
CA LEU A 107 24.77 -25.66 19.22
C LEU A 107 24.85 -25.29 20.71
N THR A 108 23.90 -24.51 21.23
CA THR A 108 23.81 -24.20 22.66
C THR A 108 23.71 -25.46 23.52
N LYS A 109 22.85 -26.42 23.14
CA LYS A 109 22.73 -27.71 23.87
C LYS A 109 24.03 -28.50 23.88
N LYS A 110 24.76 -28.53 22.75
CA LYS A 110 26.06 -29.19 22.65
C LYS A 110 27.10 -28.52 23.55
N ALA A 111 27.17 -27.18 23.52
CA ALA A 111 28.08 -26.41 24.37
C ALA A 111 27.84 -26.70 25.85
N LEU A 112 26.59 -26.58 26.32
CA LEU A 112 26.24 -26.81 27.73
C LEU A 112 26.52 -28.25 28.20
N LYS A 113 26.32 -29.26 27.34
CA LYS A 113 26.69 -30.65 27.66
C LYS A 113 28.20 -30.87 27.76
N GLY A 114 28.99 -30.18 26.93
CA GLY A 114 30.45 -30.23 26.99
C GLY A 114 31.02 -29.60 28.27
N PHE A 115 30.34 -28.57 28.81
CA PHE A 115 30.72 -27.93 30.07
C PHE A 115 30.39 -28.75 31.33
N LEU A 116 29.45 -29.70 31.27
CA LEU A 116 29.03 -30.51 32.43
C LEU A 116 29.81 -31.84 32.57
N ASN A 117 30.75 -32.10 31.66
CA ASN A 117 31.55 -33.34 31.64
C ASN A 117 33.00 -33.13 32.14
N TYR A 118 33.28 -32.04 32.87
CA TYR A 118 34.52 -31.79 33.59
C TYR A 118 34.25 -31.62 35.08
#